data_AF-A0A6P2BCF6-F1
#
_entry.id   AF-A0A6P2BCF6-F1
#
_cell.length_a   1.000
_cell.length_b   1.000
_cell.length_c   1.000
_cell.angle_alpha   90.00
_cell.angle_beta   90.00
_cell.angle_gamma   90.00
#
_symmetry.space_group_name_H-M   'P 1'
#
loop_
_entity.id
_entity.type
_entity.pdbx_description
1 polymer ?
#
loop_
_entity_poly.entity_id
_entity_poly.type
_entity_poly.pdbx_seq_one_letter_code
_entity_poly.pdbx_strand_id
1 'polypeptide(L)'
;MRGRRPLPAEDDGLQTDVMRFMAIIAFCLVAILALVRQVEPEAASDDSAMSTVSFPPEPEPVTREPRTLPTIPDPVTEPKPEPVPERSRESLSIAANPTAAEPDDTSEEGLVLRFASDSDFLRLVNSGRLEVFAFSDDGAWQLAPGLFLRPASAPGALHELLPSTLPAAMRAALTAERGSMNGYRWGMRMPARMEAQIQDLLRSASSGALIIDRNGDVRHETDG
;
A
#
# COMPACT_ATOMS: atom_id res chain seq x y z
N MET A 1 -55.82 -11.73 30.31
CA MET A 1 -55.63 -10.99 29.04
C MET A 1 -54.43 -10.05 29.20
N ARG A 2 -53.27 -10.39 28.63
CA ARG A 2 -52.14 -9.46 28.44
C ARG A 2 -51.62 -9.68 27.02
N GLY A 3 -51.73 -8.64 26.20
CA GLY A 3 -51.37 -8.68 24.79
C GLY A 3 -49.87 -8.83 24.61
N ARG A 4 -49.47 -9.81 23.80
CA ARG A 4 -48.14 -9.82 23.16
C ARG A 4 -48.09 -8.62 22.22
N ARG A 5 -47.15 -7.70 22.45
CA ARG A 5 -46.75 -6.75 21.41
C ARG A 5 -46.02 -7.52 20.30
N PRO A 6 -46.35 -7.33 19.02
CA PRO A 6 -45.53 -7.82 17.92
C PRO A 6 -44.20 -7.04 17.90
N LEU A 7 -43.09 -7.77 17.72
CA LEU A 7 -41.74 -7.21 17.57
C LEU A 7 -41.61 -6.56 16.18
N PRO A 8 -41.05 -5.35 16.05
CA PRO A 8 -40.92 -4.69 14.76
C PRO A 8 -39.77 -5.26 13.93
N ALA A 9 -40.12 -5.86 12.78
CA ALA A 9 -39.56 -5.64 11.44
C ALA A 9 -38.07 -5.23 11.28
N GLU A 10 -37.12 -6.00 11.80
CA GLU A 10 -35.70 -5.80 11.45
C GLU A 10 -35.42 -6.13 9.98
N ASP A 11 -36.24 -7.00 9.37
CA ASP A 11 -36.13 -7.38 7.96
C ASP A 11 -36.47 -6.23 6.99
N ASP A 12 -37.33 -5.28 7.36
CA ASP A 12 -37.74 -4.16 6.49
C ASP A 12 -36.60 -3.16 6.29
N GLY A 13 -35.76 -2.96 7.33
CA GLY A 13 -34.57 -2.12 7.25
C GLY A 13 -33.53 -2.72 6.30
N LEU A 14 -33.24 -4.02 6.46
CA LEU A 14 -32.30 -4.75 5.63
C LEU A 14 -32.79 -4.85 4.18
N GLN A 15 -34.08 -5.13 3.96
CA GLN A 15 -34.67 -5.18 2.63
C GLN A 15 -34.59 -3.81 1.93
N THR A 16 -34.84 -2.73 2.65
CA THR A 16 -34.73 -1.37 2.11
C THR A 16 -33.28 -1.03 1.75
N ASP A 17 -32.32 -1.45 2.59
CA ASP A 17 -30.90 -1.18 2.35
C ASP A 17 -30.36 -1.98 1.16
N VAL A 18 -30.76 -3.25 1.02
CA VAL A 18 -30.43 -4.09 -0.14
C VAL A 18 -31.05 -3.53 -1.43
N MET A 19 -32.32 -3.09 -1.39
CA MET A 19 -32.96 -2.45 -2.55
C MET A 19 -32.24 -1.17 -2.97
N ARG A 20 -31.82 -0.34 -1.99
CA ARG A 20 -31.07 0.89 -2.26
C ARG A 20 -29.68 0.61 -2.81
N PHE A 21 -28.97 -0.37 -2.25
CA PHE A 21 -27.66 -0.78 -2.71
C PHE A 21 -27.69 -1.29 -4.15
N MET A 22 -28.66 -2.14 -4.50
CA MET A 22 -28.83 -2.64 -5.87
C MET A 22 -29.16 -1.52 -6.86
N ALA A 23 -29.95 -0.52 -6.45
CA ALA A 23 -30.25 0.65 -7.28
C ALA A 23 -29.00 1.52 -7.55
N ILE A 24 -28.16 1.73 -6.54
CA ILE A 24 -26.89 2.46 -6.68
C ILE A 24 -25.95 1.73 -7.64
N ILE A 25 -25.82 0.40 -7.50
CA ILE A 25 -24.99 -0.42 -8.41
C ILE A 25 -25.52 -0.33 -9.84
N ALA A 26 -26.83 -0.51 -10.06
CA ALA A 26 -27.42 -0.45 -11.40
C ALA A 26 -27.20 0.92 -12.06
N PHE A 27 -27.36 2.00 -11.30
CA PHE A 27 -27.09 3.36 -11.78
C PHE A 27 -25.61 3.55 -12.16
N CYS A 28 -24.68 3.08 -11.31
CA CYS A 28 -23.24 3.11 -11.60
C CYS A 28 -22.89 2.34 -12.88
N LEU A 29 -23.46 1.15 -13.08
CA LEU A 29 -23.21 0.34 -14.27
C LEU A 29 -23.72 1.01 -15.55
N VAL A 30 -24.89 1.65 -15.50
CA VAL A 30 -25.42 2.42 -16.65
C VAL A 30 -24.53 3.61 -16.99
N ALA A 31 -24.04 4.34 -15.99
CA ALA A 31 -23.13 5.48 -16.20
C ALA A 31 -21.79 5.05 -16.84
N ILE A 32 -21.22 3.93 -16.39
CA ILE A 32 -19.97 3.39 -16.95
C ILE A 32 -20.18 2.92 -18.40
N LEU A 33 -21.28 2.22 -18.70
CA LEU A 33 -21.58 1.77 -20.07
C LEU A 33 -21.83 2.94 -21.04
N ALA A 34 -22.40 4.05 -20.56
CA ALA A 34 -22.57 5.27 -21.36
C ALA A 34 -21.23 5.92 -21.72
N LEU A 35 -20.25 5.91 -20.80
CA LEU A 35 -18.90 6.43 -21.05
C LEU A 35 -18.14 5.57 -22.07
N VAL A 36 -18.29 4.24 -21.99
CA VAL A 36 -17.63 3.31 -22.93
C VAL A 36 -18.13 3.50 -24.37
N ARG A 37 -19.40 3.86 -24.57
CA ARG A 37 -19.97 4.09 -25.91
C ARG A 37 -19.59 5.42 -26.56
N GLN A 38 -18.97 6.36 -25.83
CA GLN A 38 -18.50 7.63 -26.42
C GLN A 38 -17.11 7.55 -27.03
N VAL A 39 -16.45 6.37 -27.00
CA VAL A 39 -15.15 6.14 -27.62
C VAL A 39 -15.34 5.40 -28.96
N GLU A 40 -15.98 6.04 -29.93
CA GLU A 40 -15.91 5.60 -31.33
C GLU A 40 -15.02 6.60 -32.09
N PRO A 41 -13.94 6.13 -32.76
CA PRO A 41 -12.86 6.99 -33.23
C PRO A 41 -13.26 7.76 -34.48
N GLU A 42 -12.97 9.07 -34.48
CA GLU A 42 -12.94 9.93 -35.65
C GLU A 42 -11.89 9.41 -36.64
N ALA A 43 -12.32 8.51 -37.54
CA ALA A 43 -11.57 8.11 -38.71
C ALA A 43 -11.58 9.27 -39.72
N ALA A 44 -10.51 10.05 -39.72
CA ALA A 44 -10.18 10.96 -40.82
C ALA A 44 -8.74 10.69 -41.28
N SER A 45 -8.66 10.23 -42.52
CA SER A 45 -7.48 9.88 -43.30
C SER A 45 -6.60 11.09 -43.66
N ASP A 46 -5.30 10.88 -43.76
CA ASP A 46 -4.42 11.13 -44.95
C ASP A 46 -2.96 11.08 -44.48
N ASP A 47 -2.18 10.09 -44.94
CA ASP A 47 -1.37 10.15 -46.16
C ASP A 47 -0.05 10.94 -45.99
N SER A 48 1.02 10.19 -45.73
CA SER A 48 2.26 10.36 -46.52
C SER A 48 3.25 9.26 -46.17
N ALA A 49 3.46 8.45 -47.18
CA ALA A 49 4.44 7.40 -47.26
C ALA A 49 5.88 7.93 -47.24
N MET A 50 6.79 6.99 -46.94
CA MET A 50 8.22 6.99 -47.26
C MET A 50 9.12 7.98 -46.52
N SER A 51 9.78 7.44 -45.49
CA SER A 51 11.25 7.54 -45.43
C SER A 51 11.83 6.31 -44.76
N THR A 52 11.97 5.25 -45.56
CA THR A 52 12.98 4.21 -45.30
C THR A 52 14.34 4.85 -45.57
N VAL A 53 15.01 5.31 -44.53
CA VAL A 53 16.44 5.62 -44.59
C VAL A 53 17.22 4.42 -44.07
N SER A 54 17.99 3.86 -45.00
CA SER A 54 18.91 2.75 -44.86
C SER A 54 19.75 2.79 -43.59
N PHE A 55 19.82 1.63 -42.94
CA PHE A 55 20.80 1.27 -41.92
C PHE A 55 22.10 0.81 -42.62
N PRO A 56 23.27 1.42 -42.38
CA PRO A 56 24.57 0.88 -42.79
C PRO A 56 25.24 0.10 -41.64
N PRO A 57 26.26 -0.72 -41.94
CA PRO A 57 26.35 -2.09 -41.48
C PRO A 57 26.97 -2.32 -40.11
N GLU A 58 26.52 -3.42 -39.53
CA GLU A 58 27.14 -4.27 -38.51
C GLU A 58 28.67 -4.41 -38.66
N PRO A 59 29.42 -4.19 -37.57
CA PRO A 59 30.72 -4.81 -37.38
C PRO A 59 30.60 -5.94 -36.35
N GLU A 60 30.52 -7.19 -36.82
CA GLU A 60 31.10 -8.31 -36.08
C GLU A 60 32.63 -8.31 -36.28
N PRO A 61 33.48 -8.99 -35.48
CA PRO A 61 33.28 -9.62 -34.16
C PRO A 61 34.38 -9.18 -33.17
N VAL A 62 34.04 -8.70 -31.97
CA VAL A 62 35.04 -8.66 -30.88
C VAL A 62 35.03 -10.00 -30.16
N THR A 63 35.88 -10.90 -30.65
CA THR A 63 36.47 -12.00 -29.88
C THR A 63 36.96 -11.42 -28.55
N ARG A 64 36.21 -11.67 -27.46
CA ARG A 64 36.73 -11.53 -26.10
C ARG A 64 36.91 -12.94 -25.54
N GLU A 65 38.19 -13.26 -25.35
CA GLU A 65 38.71 -14.46 -24.71
C GLU A 65 37.99 -14.84 -23.41
N PRO A 66 37.96 -16.15 -23.08
CA PRO A 66 37.41 -16.65 -21.83
C PRO A 66 38.22 -16.08 -20.65
N ARG A 67 37.62 -15.15 -19.91
CA ARG A 67 38.15 -14.77 -18.60
C ARG A 67 38.01 -15.95 -17.66
N THR A 68 39.15 -16.53 -17.34
CA THR A 68 39.46 -17.39 -16.20
C THR A 68 38.61 -17.04 -14.97
N LEU A 69 37.87 -18.04 -14.51
CA LEU A 69 37.28 -18.14 -13.19
C LEU A 69 38.32 -17.79 -12.10
N PRO A 70 38.04 -16.84 -11.20
CA PRO A 70 38.62 -16.87 -9.88
C PRO A 70 37.95 -18.00 -9.10
N THR A 71 38.70 -19.07 -8.87
CA THR A 71 38.46 -20.02 -7.78
C THR A 71 38.35 -19.22 -6.48
N ILE A 72 37.14 -19.11 -5.94
CA ILE A 72 36.93 -18.70 -4.55
C ILE A 72 37.20 -19.96 -3.71
N PRO A 73 38.19 -19.94 -2.81
CA PRO A 73 38.41 -21.02 -1.85
C PRO A 73 37.26 -21.05 -0.83
N ASP A 74 36.70 -22.24 -0.60
CA ASP A 74 35.89 -22.54 0.58
C ASP A 74 36.68 -22.24 1.87
N PRO A 75 36.04 -21.58 2.84
CA PRO A 75 36.11 -22.09 4.20
C PRO A 75 34.70 -22.26 4.82
N VAL A 76 34.34 -23.53 5.01
CA VAL A 76 33.89 -24.11 6.30
C VAL A 76 33.30 -23.12 7.31
N THR A 77 32.00 -23.21 7.58
CA THR A 77 31.44 -23.70 8.86
C THR A 77 29.92 -23.52 8.83
N GLU A 78 29.23 -24.65 8.67
CA GLU A 78 27.80 -24.84 8.92
C GLU A 78 27.54 -24.74 10.44
N PRO A 79 26.77 -23.76 10.95
CA PRO A 79 26.20 -23.89 12.28
C PRO A 79 24.97 -24.78 12.17
N LYS A 80 25.22 -26.07 12.40
CA LYS A 80 24.23 -27.08 12.82
C LYS A 80 23.23 -26.47 13.81
N PRO A 81 21.94 -26.31 13.48
CA PRO A 81 20.92 -26.11 14.49
C PRO A 81 20.66 -27.47 15.13
N GLU A 82 21.17 -27.63 16.35
CA GLU A 82 20.78 -28.69 17.26
C GLU A 82 19.25 -28.63 17.51
N PRO A 83 18.52 -29.76 17.41
CA PRO A 83 17.08 -29.79 17.57
C PRO A 83 16.73 -30.03 19.04
N VAL A 84 16.19 -29.05 19.76
CA VAL A 84 15.57 -29.27 21.08
C VAL A 84 14.61 -28.11 21.40
N PRO A 85 13.44 -28.30 22.06
CA PRO A 85 12.55 -29.45 22.18
C PRO A 85 11.12 -29.16 21.68
N GLU A 86 10.35 -30.23 21.48
CA GLU A 86 8.89 -30.23 21.46
C GLU A 86 8.30 -29.39 22.61
N ARG A 87 7.85 -28.17 22.31
CA ARG A 87 6.97 -27.43 23.21
C ARG A 87 5.54 -27.87 22.92
N SER A 88 5.12 -28.89 23.66
CA SER A 88 3.76 -29.10 24.16
C SER A 88 2.64 -28.70 23.20
N ARG A 89 2.27 -29.65 22.34
CA ARG A 89 0.85 -29.81 22.01
C ARG A 89 0.13 -30.26 23.28
N GLU A 90 -0.30 -29.29 24.08
CA GLU A 90 -1.42 -29.49 24.99
C GLU A 90 -2.39 -28.32 24.85
N SER A 91 -3.43 -28.65 24.09
CA SER A 91 -4.68 -27.97 23.87
C SER A 91 -5.36 -27.49 25.16
N LEU A 92 -6.14 -26.41 25.04
CA LEU A 92 -7.56 -26.25 25.43
C LEU A 92 -7.83 -24.74 25.61
N SER A 93 -8.39 -24.08 24.60
CA SER A 93 -9.85 -23.85 24.48
C SER A 93 -10.46 -23.15 25.69
N ILE A 94 -10.70 -21.84 25.60
CA ILE A 94 -11.96 -21.21 26.01
C ILE A 94 -12.23 -20.03 25.07
N ALA A 95 -13.45 -20.03 24.53
CA ALA A 95 -14.03 -18.98 23.73
C ALA A 95 -14.03 -17.63 24.47
N ALA A 96 -13.44 -16.63 23.83
CA ALA A 96 -13.86 -15.25 23.97
C ALA A 96 -14.01 -14.72 22.55
N ASN A 97 -15.24 -14.78 22.05
CA ASN A 97 -15.71 -13.76 21.13
C ASN A 97 -16.10 -12.56 22.01
N PRO A 98 -15.29 -11.50 22.12
CA PRO A 98 -15.86 -10.19 22.25
C PRO A 98 -16.28 -9.77 20.83
N THR A 99 -17.59 -9.64 20.65
CA THR A 99 -18.18 -8.39 20.18
C THR A 99 -17.26 -7.56 19.31
N ALA A 100 -17.67 -7.41 18.04
CA ALA A 100 -17.32 -6.28 17.21
C ALA A 100 -17.15 -5.04 18.09
N ALA A 101 -15.91 -4.59 18.24
CA ALA A 101 -15.66 -3.23 18.66
C ALA A 101 -16.23 -2.36 17.53
N GLU A 102 -17.47 -1.93 17.73
CA GLU A 102 -17.94 -0.65 17.22
C GLU A 102 -16.80 0.36 17.48
N PRO A 103 -16.42 1.19 16.49
CA PRO A 103 -15.39 2.20 16.74
C PRO A 103 -15.90 3.10 17.87
N ASP A 104 -15.33 2.90 19.05
CA ASP A 104 -15.51 3.77 20.21
C ASP A 104 -15.20 5.19 19.72
N ASP A 105 -16.24 6.02 19.69
CA ASP A 105 -16.16 7.47 19.52
C ASP A 105 -15.62 8.09 20.83
N THR A 106 -14.51 7.53 21.32
CA THR A 106 -13.64 8.25 22.24
C THR A 106 -12.92 9.25 21.37
N SER A 107 -13.15 10.53 21.64
CA SER A 107 -12.16 11.54 21.33
C SER A 107 -10.91 11.21 22.14
N GLU A 108 -10.17 10.19 21.71
CA GLU A 108 -8.87 9.85 22.25
C GLU A 108 -8.01 11.06 21.98
N GLU A 109 -7.56 11.70 23.05
CA GLU A 109 -6.41 12.57 23.02
C GLU A 109 -5.26 11.72 22.48
N GLY A 110 -5.14 11.71 21.15
CA GLY A 110 -4.30 10.81 20.39
C GLY A 110 -3.34 11.63 19.56
N LEU A 111 -2.10 11.16 19.47
CA LEU A 111 -1.09 11.78 18.63
C LEU A 111 -1.34 11.39 17.17
N VAL A 112 -1.72 12.36 16.35
CA VAL A 112 -1.90 12.16 14.91
C VAL A 112 -0.55 12.29 14.21
N LEU A 113 -0.10 11.23 13.53
CA LEU A 113 1.10 11.29 12.70
C LEU A 113 0.77 11.80 11.30
N ARG A 114 1.41 12.90 10.88
CA ARG A 114 1.27 13.46 9.53
C ARG A 114 2.59 13.95 8.97
N PHE A 115 2.67 14.06 7.65
CA PHE A 115 3.79 14.72 6.99
C PHE A 115 3.53 16.22 6.92
N ALA A 116 4.59 17.03 6.93
CA ALA A 116 4.49 18.47 6.77
C ALA A 116 3.84 18.88 5.44
N SER A 117 4.01 18.06 4.40
CA SER A 117 3.40 18.23 3.08
C SER A 117 3.52 16.94 2.27
N ASP A 118 2.61 16.73 1.31
CA ASP A 118 2.71 15.72 0.25
C ASP A 118 4.07 15.78 -0.48
N SER A 119 4.60 16.98 -0.69
CA SER A 119 5.90 17.18 -1.36
C SER A 119 7.06 16.67 -0.51
N ASP A 120 6.97 16.78 0.80
CA ASP A 120 7.98 16.30 1.74
C ASP A 120 7.93 14.78 1.84
N PHE A 121 6.74 14.19 1.90
CA PHE A 121 6.55 12.75 1.77
C PHE A 121 7.19 12.19 0.50
N LEU A 122 6.86 12.76 -0.66
CA LEU A 122 7.39 12.31 -1.96
C LEU A 122 8.91 12.42 -2.03
N ARG A 123 9.50 13.44 -1.40
CA ARG A 123 10.97 13.56 -1.30
C ARG A 123 11.57 12.48 -0.42
N LEU A 124 10.95 12.13 0.70
CA LEU A 124 11.44 11.05 1.56
C LEU A 124 11.42 9.71 0.82
N VAL A 125 10.37 9.44 0.06
CA VAL A 125 10.27 8.24 -0.78
C VAL A 125 11.33 8.24 -1.89
N ASN A 126 11.42 9.33 -2.67
CA ASN A 126 12.39 9.42 -3.77
C ASN A 126 13.85 9.43 -3.30
N SER A 127 14.11 9.92 -2.09
CA SER A 127 15.46 9.87 -1.49
C SER A 127 15.80 8.52 -0.84
N GLY A 128 14.86 7.56 -0.83
CA GLY A 128 15.04 6.25 -0.19
C GLY A 128 15.10 6.31 1.34
N ARG A 129 14.72 7.44 1.95
CA ARG A 129 14.62 7.58 3.41
C ARG A 129 13.34 6.98 3.95
N LEU A 130 12.29 6.94 3.15
CA LEU A 130 11.06 6.25 3.46
C LEU A 130 10.82 5.20 2.40
N GLU A 131 10.54 3.98 2.82
CA GLU A 131 10.20 2.91 1.87
C GLU A 131 8.73 2.61 1.99
N VAL A 132 8.02 2.68 0.87
CA VAL A 132 6.60 2.36 0.80
C VAL A 132 6.47 1.02 0.10
N PHE A 133 5.59 0.17 0.62
CA PHE A 133 5.31 -1.15 0.12
C PHE A 133 3.82 -1.29 -0.15
N ALA A 134 3.50 -2.01 -1.21
CA ALA A 134 2.17 -2.45 -1.56
C ALA A 134 2.11 -3.97 -1.43
N PHE A 135 1.01 -4.49 -0.88
CA PHE A 135 0.76 -5.92 -0.69
C PHE A 135 -0.57 -6.28 -1.35
N SER A 136 -0.58 -7.35 -2.13
CA SER A 136 -1.80 -7.95 -2.69
C SER A 136 -1.67 -9.47 -2.66
N ASP A 137 -2.64 -10.17 -3.23
CA ASP A 137 -2.63 -11.63 -3.32
C ASP A 137 -1.44 -12.17 -4.14
N ASP A 138 -0.93 -11.41 -5.12
CA ASP A 138 0.20 -11.82 -5.96
C ASP A 138 1.58 -11.60 -5.30
N GLY A 139 1.63 -10.98 -4.11
CA GLY A 139 2.88 -10.77 -3.36
C GLY A 139 3.06 -9.35 -2.80
N ALA A 140 4.33 -8.93 -2.70
CA ALA A 140 4.70 -7.61 -2.20
C ALA A 140 5.51 -6.84 -3.25
N TRP A 141 5.25 -5.53 -3.34
CA TRP A 141 5.97 -4.61 -4.20
C TRP A 141 6.49 -3.45 -3.37
N GLN A 142 7.72 -3.05 -3.63
CA GLN A 142 8.29 -1.83 -3.09
C GLN A 142 8.09 -0.69 -4.10
N LEU A 143 7.64 0.44 -3.60
CA LEU A 143 7.62 1.68 -4.34
C LEU A 143 9.06 2.20 -4.49
N ALA A 144 9.53 2.26 -5.71
CA ALA A 144 10.85 2.75 -6.05
C ALA A 144 10.84 4.27 -6.33
N PRO A 145 12.01 4.93 -6.31
CA PRO A 145 12.12 6.34 -6.68
C PRO A 145 11.58 6.57 -8.09
N GLY A 146 10.64 7.49 -8.28
CA GLY A 146 9.93 7.67 -9.55
C GLY A 146 8.54 7.05 -9.60
N LEU A 147 8.01 6.59 -8.46
CA LEU A 147 6.62 6.13 -8.29
C LEU A 147 6.25 4.88 -9.11
N PHE A 148 7.22 3.98 -9.31
CA PHE A 148 6.97 2.68 -9.93
C PHE A 148 7.08 1.54 -8.91
N LEU A 149 6.31 0.47 -9.12
CA LEU A 149 6.32 -0.70 -8.25
C LEU A 149 7.32 -1.74 -8.73
N ARG A 150 8.26 -2.13 -7.86
CA ARG A 150 9.16 -3.27 -8.09
C ARG A 150 8.82 -4.44 -7.18
N PRO A 151 8.85 -5.69 -7.68
CA PRO A 151 8.70 -6.87 -6.83
C PRO A 151 9.73 -6.84 -5.69
N ALA A 152 9.27 -7.07 -4.46
CA ALA A 152 10.11 -7.08 -3.27
C ALA A 152 9.62 -8.12 -2.27
N SER A 153 10.49 -8.52 -1.33
CA SER A 153 10.06 -9.33 -0.20
C SER A 153 9.36 -8.45 0.84
N ALA A 154 8.33 -9.00 1.51
CA ALA A 154 7.64 -8.30 2.58
C ALA A 154 8.62 -8.01 3.74
N PRO A 155 8.86 -6.74 4.11
CA PRO A 155 9.67 -6.43 5.28
C PRO A 155 8.93 -6.79 6.57
N GLY A 156 9.69 -7.11 7.63
CA GLY A 156 9.11 -7.59 8.88
C GLY A 156 8.36 -6.51 9.70
N ALA A 157 8.84 -5.26 9.66
CA ALA A 157 8.23 -4.14 10.37
C ALA A 157 7.66 -3.14 9.35
N LEU A 158 6.33 -3.02 9.34
CA LEU A 158 5.57 -2.11 8.47
C LEU A 158 4.53 -1.39 9.30
N HIS A 159 4.37 -0.10 9.03
CA HIS A 159 3.23 0.68 9.48
C HIS A 159 2.19 0.70 8.36
N GLU A 160 1.00 0.16 8.65
CA GLU A 160 -0.10 0.12 7.69
C GLU A 160 -0.56 1.55 7.33
N LEU A 161 -0.83 1.74 6.04
CA LEU A 161 -1.31 2.98 5.47
C LEU A 161 -2.65 2.73 4.79
N LEU A 162 -3.63 3.58 5.09
CA LEU A 162 -4.86 3.61 4.33
C LEU A 162 -4.59 4.20 2.95
N PRO A 163 -5.25 3.72 1.88
CA PRO A 163 -5.09 4.31 0.55
C PRO A 163 -5.41 5.81 0.51
N SER A 164 -6.28 6.28 1.41
CA SER A 164 -6.66 7.69 1.54
C SER A 164 -5.55 8.58 2.12
N THR A 165 -4.57 8.03 2.84
CA THR A 165 -3.45 8.79 3.41
C THR A 165 -2.30 8.95 2.43
N LEU A 166 -2.38 8.30 1.27
CA LEU A 166 -1.40 8.44 0.19
C LEU A 166 -1.65 9.74 -0.60
N PRO A 167 -0.60 10.56 -0.85
CA PRO A 167 -0.73 11.78 -1.64
C PRO A 167 -1.40 11.55 -2.99
N ALA A 168 -2.25 12.50 -3.40
CA ALA A 168 -3.04 12.39 -4.64
C ALA A 168 -2.16 12.18 -5.88
N ALA A 169 -0.99 12.82 -5.93
CA ALA A 169 -0.03 12.66 -7.02
C ALA A 169 0.51 11.22 -7.12
N MET A 170 0.80 10.59 -5.99
CA MET A 170 1.25 9.20 -5.95
C MET A 170 0.15 8.26 -6.41
N ARG A 171 -1.08 8.48 -5.93
CA ARG A 171 -2.25 7.72 -6.36
C ARG A 171 -2.47 7.81 -7.86
N ALA A 172 -2.42 9.02 -8.42
CA ALA A 172 -2.59 9.22 -9.87
C ALA A 172 -1.50 8.48 -10.67
N ALA A 173 -0.24 8.54 -10.23
CA ALA A 173 0.87 7.85 -10.89
C ALA A 173 0.71 6.32 -10.88
N LEU A 174 0.36 5.75 -9.72
CA LEU A 174 0.19 4.31 -9.54
C LEU A 174 -1.03 3.77 -10.29
N THR A 175 -2.12 4.52 -10.32
CA THR A 175 -3.28 4.19 -11.15
C THR A 175 -2.92 4.20 -12.63
N ALA A 176 -2.07 5.12 -13.09
CA ALA A 176 -1.60 5.12 -14.47
C ALA A 176 -0.68 3.91 -14.79
N GLU A 177 0.12 3.45 -13.82
CA GLU A 177 1.03 2.30 -14.00
C GLU A 177 0.30 0.94 -13.92
N ARG A 178 -0.62 0.76 -12.96
CA ARG A 178 -1.26 -0.54 -12.64
C ARG A 178 -2.76 -0.60 -12.91
N GLY A 179 -3.37 0.50 -13.34
CA GLY A 179 -4.80 0.60 -13.64
C GLY A 179 -5.68 0.80 -12.40
N SER A 180 -5.50 0.03 -11.33
CA SER A 180 -6.26 0.16 -10.09
C SER A 180 -5.39 -0.10 -8.86
N MET A 181 -5.54 0.74 -7.83
CA MET A 181 -4.95 0.51 -6.51
C MET A 181 -5.92 -0.17 -5.52
N ASN A 182 -7.17 -0.39 -5.94
CA ASN A 182 -8.17 -1.05 -5.10
C ASN A 182 -7.81 -2.54 -5.03
N GLY A 183 -7.52 -3.05 -3.82
CA GLY A 183 -7.02 -4.41 -3.59
C GLY A 183 -5.58 -4.48 -3.07
N TYR A 184 -4.87 -3.35 -3.03
CA TYR A 184 -3.55 -3.28 -2.40
C TYR A 184 -3.67 -2.77 -0.96
N ARG A 185 -3.08 -3.51 -0.02
CA ARG A 185 -2.75 -2.99 1.31
C ARG A 185 -1.44 -2.25 1.23
N TRP A 186 -1.35 -1.08 1.85
CA TRP A 186 -0.16 -0.25 1.81
C TRP A 186 0.50 -0.24 3.17
N GLY A 187 1.83 -0.22 3.16
CA GLY A 187 2.59 -0.04 4.38
C GLY A 187 3.84 0.78 4.10
N MET A 188 4.34 1.45 5.13
CA MET A 188 5.63 2.12 5.07
C MET A 188 6.59 1.53 6.08
N ARG A 189 7.86 1.44 5.69
CA ARG A 189 8.97 1.13 6.57
C ARG A 189 9.69 2.44 6.88
N MET A 190 9.70 2.78 8.16
CA MET A 190 10.41 3.95 8.65
C MET A 190 11.85 3.58 9.02
N PRO A 191 12.81 4.49 8.87
CA PRO A 191 14.14 4.31 9.43
C PRO A 191 14.08 4.26 10.97
N ALA A 192 14.96 3.46 11.57
CA ALA A 192 15.05 3.32 13.03
C ALA A 192 15.18 4.67 13.77
N ARG A 193 15.84 5.66 13.16
CA ARG A 193 15.93 7.02 13.72
C ARG A 193 14.56 7.68 13.86
N MET A 194 13.73 7.60 12.82
CA MET A 194 12.40 8.20 12.79
C MET A 194 11.47 7.51 13.78
N GLU A 195 11.51 6.18 13.83
CA GLU A 195 10.76 5.39 14.81
C GLU A 195 11.15 5.73 16.26
N ALA A 196 12.45 5.86 16.53
CA ALA A 196 12.94 6.27 17.86
C ALA A 196 12.42 7.67 18.24
N GLN A 197 12.46 8.63 17.32
CA GLN A 197 11.92 9.99 17.55
C GLN A 197 10.42 9.95 17.82
N ILE A 198 9.65 9.16 17.06
CA ILE A 198 8.20 8.99 17.29
C ILE A 198 7.95 8.37 18.67
N GLN A 199 8.69 7.33 19.05
CA GLN A 199 8.53 6.69 20.36
C GLN A 199 8.92 7.60 21.53
N ASP A 200 9.96 8.42 21.37
CA ASP A 200 10.32 9.44 22.36
C ASP A 200 9.20 10.46 22.53
N LEU A 201 8.62 10.93 21.41
CA LEU A 201 7.53 11.90 21.43
C LEU A 201 6.24 11.30 22.01
N LEU A 202 5.88 10.06 21.66
CA LEU A 202 4.75 9.32 22.24
C LEU A 202 4.89 9.11 23.75
N ARG A 203 6.12 8.99 24.26
CA ARG A 203 6.36 8.90 25.72
C ARG A 203 6.23 10.24 26.42
N SER A 204 6.52 11.34 25.74
CA SER A 204 6.55 12.69 26.30
C SER A 204 5.24 13.48 26.13
N ALA A 205 4.47 13.17 25.08
CA ALA A 205 3.28 13.88 24.69
C ALA A 205 2.11 12.89 24.58
N SER A 206 0.94 13.32 25.05
CA SER A 206 -0.28 12.51 25.02
C SER A 206 -1.23 12.94 23.90
N SER A 207 -1.11 14.17 23.38
CA SER A 207 -2.06 14.75 22.42
C SER A 207 -1.40 15.70 21.43
N GLY A 208 -2.05 15.98 20.30
CA GLY A 208 -1.58 16.88 19.24
C GLY A 208 -1.13 16.14 17.97
N ALA A 209 -0.26 16.76 17.17
CA ALA A 209 0.21 16.20 15.92
C ALA A 209 1.73 15.96 15.92
N LEU A 210 2.15 14.81 15.42
CA LEU A 210 3.54 14.52 15.08
C LEU A 210 3.76 14.85 13.60
N ILE A 211 4.57 15.86 13.31
CA ILE A 211 4.88 16.32 11.96
C ILE A 211 6.22 15.74 11.53
N ILE A 212 6.24 14.96 10.45
CA ILE A 212 7.47 14.50 9.78
C ILE A 212 7.84 15.52 8.69
N ASP A 213 9.07 16.04 8.73
CA ASP A 213 9.55 17.01 7.74
C ASP A 213 10.29 16.39 6.53
N ARG A 214 10.73 17.25 5.61
CA ARG A 214 11.50 16.86 4.39
C ARG A 214 12.79 16.08 4.64
N ASN A 215 13.37 16.17 5.83
CA ASN A 215 14.62 15.49 6.20
C ASN A 215 14.34 14.15 6.91
N GLY A 216 13.10 13.95 7.35
CA GLY A 216 12.65 12.81 8.13
C GLY A 216 12.79 13.06 9.64
N ASP A 217 12.95 14.31 10.05
CA ASP A 217 12.89 14.68 11.47
C ASP A 217 11.42 14.83 11.91
N VAL A 218 11.13 14.36 13.11
CA VAL A 218 9.78 14.36 13.68
C VAL A 218 9.71 15.42 14.76
N ARG A 219 8.71 16.30 14.66
CA ARG A 219 8.41 17.34 15.66
C ARG A 219 6.99 17.21 16.17
N HIS A 220 6.78 17.57 17.43
CA HIS A 220 5.44 17.64 18.02
C HIS A 220 4.88 19.05 17.87
N GLU A 221 3.61 19.11 17.45
CA GLU A 221 2.81 20.32 17.33
C GLU A 221 1.60 20.15 18.25
N THR A 222 1.55 20.93 19.33
CA THR A 222 0.41 20.98 20.23
C THR A 222 -0.73 21.74 19.56
N ASP A 223 -1.95 21.19 19.56
CA ASP A 223 -3.15 21.97 19.23
C ASP A 223 -3.29 23.06 20.31
N GLY A 224 -3.30 24.32 19.89
CA GLY A 224 -3.23 25.50 20.76
C GLY A 224 -4.58 26.06 21.14
#